data_AF-A0A7X3MUY7-F1
#
_entry.id   AF-A0A7X3MUY7-F1
#
_cell.length_a   1.000
_cell.length_b   1.000
_cell.length_c   1.000
_cell.angle_alpha   90.00
_cell.angle_beta   90.00
_cell.angle_gamma   90.00
#
_symmetry.space_group_name_H-M   'P 1'
#
loop_
_entity.id
_entity.type
_entity.pdbx_description
1 polymer ?
#
loop_
_entity_poly.entity_id
_entity_poly.type
_entity_poly.pdbx_seq_one_letter_code
_entity_poly.pdbx_strand_id
1 'polypeptide(L)'
;MADPTKRSDENERKPNGTDDADLSARLKSLDARISQASVQRAEAEPRERPKSDPHAIGQAFRLSAEFVSGVIAGGVVGWLVDRLFGVSPWGLIICLILGFCAGMLNLLRAAGMVKSARYDDKK
;
A
#
# COMPACT_ATOMS: atom_id res chain seq x y z
N MET A 1 -14.69 50.27 -51.28
CA MET A 1 -13.75 49.13 -51.29
C MET A 1 -13.23 48.99 -49.86
N ALA A 2 -13.73 48.01 -49.10
CA ALA A 2 -13.30 47.78 -47.72
C ALA A 2 -12.08 46.83 -47.73
N ASP A 3 -11.06 47.15 -46.94
CA ASP A 3 -9.89 46.30 -46.71
C ASP A 3 -10.11 45.45 -45.44
N PRO A 4 -10.14 44.10 -45.53
CA PRO A 4 -10.53 43.22 -44.44
C PRO A 4 -9.36 42.53 -43.71
N THR A 5 -8.25 43.24 -43.40
CA THR A 5 -7.06 42.55 -42.83
C THR A 5 -6.46 43.14 -41.55
N LYS A 6 -7.18 43.97 -40.78
CA LYS A 6 -6.74 44.36 -39.43
C LYS A 6 -7.33 43.45 -38.34
N ARG A 7 -6.88 42.19 -38.25
CA ARG A 7 -7.11 41.33 -37.08
C ARG A 7 -6.04 40.25 -36.92
N SER A 8 -4.86 40.69 -36.51
CA SER A 8 -3.68 39.92 -36.07
C SER A 8 -2.56 40.97 -36.11
N ASP A 9 -1.95 41.43 -35.05
CA ASP A 9 -1.32 40.73 -33.94
C ASP A 9 -0.95 41.81 -32.93
N GLU A 10 -1.29 41.67 -31.64
CA GLU A 10 -0.64 42.46 -30.57
C GLU A 10 -1.04 41.96 -29.17
N ASN A 11 -1.09 40.63 -28.99
CA ASN A 11 -1.06 40.05 -27.64
C ASN A 11 0.36 39.58 -27.33
N GLU A 12 1.32 40.50 -27.44
CA GLU A 12 2.68 40.31 -26.92
C GLU A 12 2.65 40.43 -25.39
N ARG A 13 2.29 39.32 -24.74
CA ARG A 13 2.41 39.17 -23.29
C ARG A 13 3.91 39.03 -22.95
N LYS A 14 4.60 40.16 -22.80
CA LYS A 14 5.97 40.20 -22.28
C LYS A 14 6.01 39.46 -20.94
N PRO A 15 6.87 38.43 -20.75
CA PRO A 15 7.07 37.83 -19.45
C PRO A 15 7.77 38.87 -18.57
N ASN A 16 7.06 39.31 -17.54
CA ASN A 16 7.55 40.32 -16.61
C ASN A 16 8.50 39.59 -15.64
N GLY A 17 9.80 39.90 -15.67
CA GLY A 17 10.81 39.20 -14.83
C GLY A 17 10.54 39.27 -13.32
N THR A 18 9.62 40.14 -12.89
CA THR A 18 9.05 40.18 -11.54
C THR A 18 8.23 38.93 -11.21
N ASP A 19 7.48 38.39 -12.17
CA ASP A 19 6.66 37.20 -11.99
C ASP A 19 7.54 35.94 -11.85
N ASP A 20 8.63 35.88 -12.63
CA ASP A 20 9.62 34.79 -12.54
C ASP A 20 10.34 34.79 -11.18
N ALA A 21 10.62 35.97 -10.63
CA ALA A 21 11.18 36.12 -9.30
C ALA A 21 10.21 35.66 -8.20
N ASP A 22 8.91 35.97 -8.32
CA ASP A 22 7.87 35.52 -7.38
C ASP A 22 7.66 34.00 -7.45
N LEU A 23 7.63 33.42 -8.65
CA LEU A 23 7.59 31.97 -8.86
C LEU A 23 8.80 31.27 -8.24
N SER A 24 9.99 31.84 -8.43
CA SER A 24 11.24 31.30 -7.86
C SER A 24 11.20 31.33 -6.33
N ALA A 25 10.67 32.40 -5.74
CA ALA A 25 10.48 32.52 -4.29
C ALA A 25 9.48 31.46 -3.78
N ARG A 26 8.37 31.26 -4.50
CA ARG A 26 7.38 30.23 -4.19
C ARG A 26 7.95 28.82 -4.28
N LEU A 27 8.68 28.50 -5.35
CA LEU A 27 9.32 27.18 -5.53
C LEU A 27 10.30 26.89 -4.40
N LYS A 28 11.13 27.88 -4.02
CA LYS A 28 12.07 27.76 -2.90
C LYS A 28 11.35 27.52 -1.57
N SER A 29 10.19 28.16 -1.37
CA SER A 29 9.37 27.93 -0.18
C SER A 29 8.75 26.52 -0.16
N LEU A 30 8.32 25.99 -1.31
CA LEU A 30 7.79 24.63 -1.42
C LEU A 30 8.89 23.60 -1.19
N ASP A 31 10.07 23.80 -1.79
CA ASP A 31 11.21 22.90 -1.64
C ASP A 31 11.71 22.83 -0.19
N ALA A 32 11.72 23.97 0.51
CA ALA A 32 12.01 24.02 1.94
C ALA A 32 10.98 23.23 2.77
N ARG A 33 9.68 23.35 2.44
CA ARG A 33 8.60 22.62 3.14
C ARG A 33 8.63 21.12 2.85
N ILE A 34 8.91 20.73 1.61
CA ILE A 34 9.07 19.31 1.20
C ILE A 34 10.31 18.73 1.90
N SER A 35 11.42 19.45 1.91
CA SER A 35 12.64 19.03 2.59
C SER A 35 12.39 18.82 4.08
N GLN A 36 11.74 19.76 4.77
CA GLN A 36 11.39 19.61 6.18
C GLN A 36 10.43 18.44 6.44
N ALA A 37 9.40 18.27 5.60
CA ALA A 37 8.48 17.14 5.71
C ALA A 37 9.17 15.79 5.42
N SER A 38 10.13 15.77 4.49
CA SER A 38 10.91 14.57 4.15
C SER A 38 11.87 14.16 5.25
N VAL A 39 12.49 15.14 5.94
CA VAL A 39 13.36 14.91 7.10
C VAL A 39 12.54 14.42 8.29
N GLN A 40 11.40 15.05 8.60
CA GLN A 40 10.50 14.59 9.65
C GLN A 40 9.96 13.18 9.37
N ARG A 41 9.68 12.85 8.10
CA ARG A 41 9.27 11.49 7.70
C ARG A 41 10.42 10.47 7.81
N ALA A 42 11.66 10.91 7.61
CA ALA A 42 12.85 10.08 7.78
C ALA A 42 13.21 9.84 9.26
N GLU A 43 12.84 10.75 10.17
CA GLU A 43 13.00 10.58 11.62
C GLU A 43 11.81 9.84 12.27
N ALA A 44 10.58 10.01 11.76
CA ALA A 44 9.38 9.38 12.33
C ALA A 44 9.18 7.92 11.91
N GLU A 45 9.85 7.45 10.86
CA GLU A 45 9.96 6.03 10.52
C GLU A 45 11.39 5.73 10.06
N PRO A 46 12.07 4.72 10.62
CA PRO A 46 13.13 4.05 9.89
C PRO A 46 12.48 3.25 8.76
N ARG A 47 12.00 3.95 7.72
CA ARG A 47 11.76 3.33 6.42
C ARG A 47 13.12 3.10 5.83
N GLU A 48 13.62 1.89 6.05
CA GLU A 48 14.73 1.34 5.29
C GLU A 48 14.47 1.64 3.81
N ARG A 49 15.36 2.46 3.25
CA ARG A 49 15.53 2.57 1.81
C ARG A 49 15.63 1.14 1.29
N PRO A 50 15.03 0.77 0.14
CA PRO A 50 15.20 -0.58 -0.41
C PRO A 50 16.63 -0.69 -0.95
N LYS A 51 17.61 -0.79 -0.05
CA LYS A 51 18.76 -1.65 -0.28
C LYS A 51 18.13 -3.03 -0.41
N SER A 52 18.44 -3.75 -1.47
CA SER A 52 18.01 -5.12 -1.66
C SER A 52 18.45 -5.93 -0.45
N ASP A 53 17.59 -6.00 0.57
CA ASP A 53 17.89 -6.68 1.80
C ASP A 53 17.39 -8.12 1.61
N PRO A 54 18.29 -9.09 1.36
CA PRO A 54 17.89 -10.48 1.19
C PRO A 54 17.05 -10.99 2.38
N HIS A 55 17.18 -10.37 3.56
CA HIS A 55 16.33 -10.65 4.71
C HIS A 55 14.86 -10.25 4.50
N ALA A 56 14.58 -9.13 3.83
CA ALA A 56 13.22 -8.68 3.55
C ALA A 56 12.51 -9.62 2.56
N ILE A 57 13.24 -10.10 1.54
CA ILE A 57 12.72 -11.10 0.59
C ILE A 57 12.47 -12.43 1.31
N GLY A 58 13.39 -12.86 2.17
CA GLY A 58 13.23 -14.09 2.96
C GLY A 58 12.03 -14.04 3.91
N GLN A 59 11.78 -12.90 4.56
CA GLN A 59 10.58 -12.72 5.39
C GLN A 59 9.29 -12.74 4.57
N ALA A 60 9.26 -12.06 3.42
CA ALA A 60 8.09 -12.06 2.54
C ALA A 60 7.77 -13.47 2.02
N PHE A 61 8.80 -14.24 1.67
CA PHE A 61 8.65 -15.63 1.24
C PHE A 61 8.16 -16.53 2.37
N ARG A 62 8.66 -16.34 3.59
CA ARG A 62 8.19 -17.11 4.76
C ARG A 62 6.74 -16.79 5.10
N LEU A 63 6.34 -15.52 5.09
CA LEU A 63 4.93 -15.14 5.26
C LEU A 63 4.03 -15.78 4.19
N SER A 64 4.50 -15.78 2.94
CA SER A 64 3.78 -16.37 1.81
C SER A 64 3.68 -17.90 1.96
N ALA A 65 4.75 -18.56 2.41
CA ALA A 65 4.77 -20.00 2.65
C ALA A 65 3.84 -20.39 3.81
N GLU A 66 3.82 -19.62 4.89
CA GLU A 66 2.87 -19.82 6.00
C GLU A 66 1.42 -19.69 5.51
N PHE A 67 1.11 -18.68 4.69
CA PHE A 67 -0.22 -18.53 4.10
C PHE A 67 -0.62 -19.68 3.17
N VAL A 68 0.25 -20.01 2.20
CA VAL A 68 0.00 -21.07 1.22
C VAL A 68 -0.15 -22.44 1.90
N SER A 69 0.63 -22.72 2.95
CA SER A 69 0.52 -23.96 3.71
C SER A 69 -0.85 -24.11 4.38
N GLY A 70 -1.43 -23.03 4.93
CA GLY A 70 -2.76 -23.04 5.52
C GLY A 70 -3.86 -23.27 4.48
N VAL A 71 -3.73 -22.69 3.28
CA VAL A 71 -4.68 -22.90 2.17
C VAL A 71 -4.64 -24.34 1.68
N ILE A 72 -3.44 -24.90 1.48
CA ILE A 72 -3.27 -26.29 1.04
C ILE A 72 -3.80 -27.25 2.11
N ALA A 73 -3.47 -27.02 3.39
CA ALA A 73 -3.97 -27.84 4.49
C ALA A 73 -5.51 -27.80 4.59
N GLY A 74 -6.12 -26.61 4.47
CA GLY A 74 -7.58 -26.46 4.42
C GLY A 74 -8.22 -27.17 3.23
N GLY A 75 -7.59 -27.10 2.05
CA GLY A 75 -8.05 -27.81 0.86
C GLY A 75 -7.99 -29.33 1.00
N VAL A 76 -6.90 -29.87 1.57
CA VAL A 76 -6.75 -31.31 1.82
C VAL A 76 -7.76 -31.80 2.85
N VAL A 77 -7.96 -31.05 3.94
CA VAL A 77 -8.95 -31.38 4.98
C VAL A 77 -10.37 -31.30 4.41
N GLY A 78 -10.72 -30.25 3.68
CA GLY A 78 -12.02 -30.10 3.03
C GLY A 78 -12.32 -31.22 2.02
N TRP A 79 -11.32 -31.61 1.22
CA TRP A 79 -11.43 -32.73 0.29
C TRP A 79 -11.65 -34.08 1.00
N LEU A 80 -10.95 -34.32 2.10
CA LEU A 80 -11.11 -35.54 2.89
C LEU A 80 -12.50 -35.62 3.54
N VAL A 81 -13.02 -34.49 4.03
CA VAL A 81 -14.37 -34.38 4.60
C VAL A 81 -15.44 -34.63 3.54
N ASP A 82 -15.31 -34.03 2.35
CA ASP A 82 -16.23 -34.28 1.22
C ASP A 82 -16.25 -35.76 0.80
N ARG A 83 -15.07 -36.41 0.83
CA ARG A 83 -14.92 -37.83 0.48
C ARG A 83 -15.57 -38.76 1.51
N LEU A 84 -15.47 -38.43 2.80
CA LEU A 84 -16.00 -39.26 3.89
C LEU A 84 -17.51 -39.13 4.04
N PHE A 85 -18.06 -37.92 3.88
CA PHE A 85 -19.48 -37.66 4.07
C PHE A 85 -20.32 -37.77 2.79
N GLY A 86 -19.69 -37.89 1.62
CA GLY A 86 -20.41 -38.01 0.34
C GLY A 86 -21.21 -36.75 -0.05
N VAL A 87 -21.04 -35.66 0.70
CA VAL A 87 -21.70 -34.36 0.49
C VAL A 87 -20.95 -33.53 -0.56
N SER A 88 -20.92 -34.02 -1.79
CA SER A 88 -20.37 -33.27 -2.93
C SER A 88 -21.22 -32.01 -3.21
N PRO A 89 -20.67 -30.76 -3.21
CA PRO A 89 -19.35 -30.27 -2.80
C PRO A 89 -19.44 -29.28 -1.61
N TRP A 90 -20.35 -29.51 -0.67
CA TRP A 90 -20.68 -28.54 0.37
C TRP A 90 -19.59 -28.42 1.44
N GLY A 91 -18.92 -29.53 1.77
CA GLY A 91 -17.81 -29.54 2.73
C GLY A 91 -16.60 -28.79 2.17
N LEU A 92 -16.29 -28.94 0.88
CA LEU A 92 -15.26 -28.13 0.20
C LEU A 92 -15.57 -26.64 0.29
N ILE A 93 -16.81 -26.22 -0.01
CA ILE A 93 -17.19 -24.80 0.00
C ILE A 93 -17.08 -24.21 1.41
N ILE A 94 -17.63 -24.89 2.42
CA ILE A 94 -17.59 -24.40 3.81
C ILE A 94 -16.16 -24.37 4.33
N CYS A 95 -15.37 -25.43 4.09
CA CYS A 95 -13.98 -25.51 4.54
C CYS A 95 -13.09 -24.50 3.79
N LEU A 96 -13.37 -24.21 2.52
CA LEU A 96 -12.70 -23.15 1.75
C LEU A 96 -13.00 -21.76 2.33
N ILE A 97 -14.27 -21.47 2.61
CA ILE A 97 -14.66 -20.18 3.21
C ILE A 97 -14.06 -20.04 4.61
N LEU A 98 -14.13 -21.09 5.45
CA LEU A 98 -13.51 -21.06 6.77
C LEU A 98 -11.98 -20.93 6.70
N GLY A 99 -11.33 -21.67 5.80
CA GLY A 99 -9.89 -21.61 5.58
C GLY A 99 -9.44 -20.25 5.06
N PHE A 100 -10.21 -19.64 4.16
CA PHE A 100 -9.99 -18.27 3.68
C PHE A 100 -10.17 -17.24 4.79
N CYS A 101 -11.22 -17.34 5.59
CA CYS A 101 -11.43 -16.49 6.77
C CYS A 101 -10.29 -16.66 7.79
N ALA A 102 -9.86 -17.88 8.08
CA ALA A 102 -8.73 -18.14 8.97
C ALA A 102 -7.40 -17.57 8.41
N GLY A 103 -7.15 -17.72 7.11
CA GLY A 103 -5.99 -17.14 6.44
C GLY A 103 -6.00 -15.61 6.45
N MET A 104 -7.17 -15.01 6.21
CA MET A 104 -7.36 -13.56 6.28
C MET A 104 -7.19 -13.05 7.71
N LEU A 105 -7.71 -13.75 8.73
CA LEU A 105 -7.47 -13.41 10.13
C LEU A 105 -5.99 -13.52 10.52
N ASN A 106 -5.27 -14.53 10.01
CA ASN A 106 -3.82 -14.64 10.20
C ASN A 106 -3.07 -13.46 9.56
N LEU A 107 -3.50 -13.03 8.37
CA LEU A 107 -2.94 -11.86 7.67
C LEU A 107 -3.24 -10.55 8.42
N LEU A 108 -4.46 -10.36 8.90
CA LEU A 108 -4.85 -9.18 9.70
C LEU A 108 -4.10 -9.14 11.04
N ARG A 109 -3.82 -10.30 11.63
CA ARG A 109 -2.99 -10.44 12.82
C ARG A 109 -1.52 -10.12 12.52
N ALA A 110 -0.97 -10.60 11.41
CA ALA A 110 0.38 -10.27 10.95
C ALA A 110 0.54 -8.78 10.60
N ALA A 111 -0.52 -8.16 10.05
CA ALA A 111 -0.58 -6.73 9.77
C ALA A 111 -0.77 -5.85 11.02
N GLY A 112 -0.83 -6.44 12.22
CA GLY A 112 -0.89 -5.71 13.49
C GLY A 112 -2.25 -5.09 13.81
N MET A 113 -3.30 -5.38 13.04
CA MET A 113 -4.65 -4.85 13.29
C MET A 113 -5.36 -5.55 14.46
N VAL A 114 -4.96 -6.78 14.79
CA VAL A 114 -5.46 -7.49 15.98
C VAL A 114 -4.49 -7.26 17.15
N LYS A 115 -4.68 -6.14 17.85
CA LYS A 115 -3.97 -5.85 19.10
C LYS A 115 -4.38 -6.92 20.11
N SER A 116 -3.46 -7.81 20.46
CA SER A 116 -3.66 -8.71 21.61
C SER A 116 -3.89 -7.81 22.81
N ALA A 117 -5.06 -7.94 23.45
CA ALA A 117 -5.36 -7.21 24.66
C ALA A 117 -4.24 -7.54 25.65
N ARG A 118 -3.32 -6.58 25.86
CA ARG A 118 -2.37 -6.64 26.96
C ARG A 118 -3.23 -6.72 28.21
N TYR A 119 -3.25 -7.89 28.82
CA TYR A 119 -3.59 -8.01 30.22
C TYR A 119 -2.47 -7.29 30.97
N ASP A 120 -2.74 -6.04 31.34
CA ASP A 120 -1.90 -5.25 32.23
C ASP A 120 -2.02 -5.89 33.62
N ASP A 121 -1.06 -6.77 33.91
CA ASP A 121 -0.85 -7.31 35.25
C ASP A 121 -0.37 -6.15 36.14
N LYS A 122 -1.28 -5.66 36.98
CA LYS A 122 -0.93 -4.69 38.02
C LYS A 122 -0.02 -5.34 39.05
N LYS A 123 1.15 -4.74 39.27
CA LYS A 123 1.87 -4.79 40.55
C LYS A 123 2.30 -3.40 40.98
#